data_AF-Q87KV3-F1
#
_entry.id   AF-Q87KV3-F1
#
_cell.length_a   1.000
_cell.length_b   1.000
_cell.length_c   1.000
_cell.angle_alpha   90.00
_cell.angle_beta   90.00
_cell.angle_gamma   90.00
#
_symmetry.space_group_name_H-M   'P 1'
#
loop_
_entity.id
_entity.type
_entity.pdbx_description
1 polymer ?
#
loop_
_entity_poly.entity_id
_entity_poly.type
_entity_poly.pdbx_seq_one_letter_code
_entity_poly.pdbx_strand_id
1 'polypeptide(L)'
;MKRRKDIFNAFFKAQDRFQLAAPSGFEPDVIHDYIHWGMVLSSSYEHEAEDENLLLCELFLRQVYFHLLEAIQDPTRTRTFRRVCLDSVHTPLFCLKRYYYQFEHGDVKFLQLQQQLRLIQTSLD
;
A
#
# COMPACT_ATOMS: atom_id res chain seq x y z
N MET A 1 19.98 -14.17 -2.04
CA MET A 1 19.13 -14.92 -1.07
C MET A 1 18.96 -14.26 0.30
N LYS A 2 20.03 -13.94 1.06
CA LYS A 2 19.92 -13.37 2.43
C LYS A 2 19.12 -12.05 2.47
N ARG A 3 19.48 -11.10 1.59
CA ARG A 3 18.81 -9.79 1.43
C ARG A 3 17.30 -9.90 1.12
N ARG A 4 16.88 -10.89 0.33
CA ARG A 4 15.47 -11.10 -0.04
C ARG A 4 14.65 -11.59 1.14
N LYS A 5 15.18 -12.56 1.91
CA LYS A 5 14.56 -13.01 3.15
C LYS A 5 14.39 -11.85 4.14
N ASP A 6 15.36 -10.95 4.19
CA ASP A 6 15.31 -9.77 5.06
C ASP A 6 14.20 -8.79 4.64
N ILE A 7 14.02 -8.53 3.33
CA ILE A 7 12.94 -7.68 2.82
C ILE A 7 11.56 -8.28 3.13
N PHE A 8 11.37 -9.58 2.88
CA PHE A 8 10.11 -10.27 3.22
C PHE A 8 9.82 -10.21 4.72
N ASN A 9 10.82 -10.50 5.56
CA ASN A 9 10.67 -10.41 7.00
C ASN A 9 10.31 -9.00 7.46
N ALA A 10 10.90 -7.98 6.86
CA ALA A 10 10.61 -6.59 7.19
C ALA A 10 9.20 -6.20 6.77
N PHE A 11 8.78 -6.59 5.56
CA PHE A 11 7.42 -6.39 5.07
C PHE A 11 6.37 -7.01 5.98
N PHE A 12 6.49 -8.30 6.31
CA PHE A 12 5.49 -8.97 7.15
C PHE A 12 5.48 -8.43 8.58
N LYS A 13 6.64 -8.06 9.16
CA LYS A 13 6.67 -7.39 10.46
C LYS A 13 5.99 -6.02 10.44
N ALA A 14 6.18 -5.25 9.37
CA ALA A 14 5.53 -3.95 9.21
C ALA A 14 4.03 -4.12 8.98
N GLN A 15 3.62 -5.14 8.22
CA GLN A 15 2.21 -5.51 8.04
C GLN A 15 1.54 -5.86 9.37
N ASP A 16 2.17 -6.73 10.18
CA ASP A 16 1.64 -7.13 11.48
C ASP A 16 1.43 -5.90 12.38
N ARG A 17 2.42 -5.00 12.43
CA ARG A 17 2.32 -3.75 13.19
C ARG A 17 1.21 -2.84 12.69
N PHE A 18 1.04 -2.74 11.38
CA PHE A 18 -0.04 -1.97 10.77
C PHE A 18 -1.42 -2.54 11.12
N GLN A 19 -1.56 -3.87 11.09
CA GLN A 19 -2.81 -4.55 11.39
C GLN A 19 -3.16 -4.51 12.89
N LEU A 20 -2.17 -4.51 13.77
CA LEU A 20 -2.36 -4.32 15.21
C LEU A 20 -2.66 -2.85 15.56
N ALA A 21 -3.12 -2.62 16.80
CA ALA A 21 -3.28 -1.27 17.32
C ALA A 21 -1.91 -0.60 17.45
N ALA A 22 -1.65 0.42 16.63
CA ALA A 22 -0.45 1.24 16.74
C ALA A 22 -0.41 1.93 18.11
N PRO A 23 0.75 1.95 18.80
CA PRO A 23 0.91 2.76 19.99
C PRO A 23 0.58 4.23 19.68
N SER A 24 -0.17 4.89 20.57
CA SER A 24 -0.55 6.29 20.36
C SER A 24 0.69 7.17 20.19
N GLY A 25 0.70 8.00 19.14
CA GLY A 25 1.82 8.86 18.76
C GLY A 25 2.79 8.24 17.75
N PHE A 26 2.70 6.93 17.50
CA PHE A 26 3.57 6.21 16.56
C PHE A 26 2.81 5.76 15.29
N GLU A 27 1.57 6.21 15.10
CA GLU A 27 0.77 5.89 13.91
C GLU A 27 1.51 6.22 12.60
N PRO A 28 2.15 7.40 12.45
CA PRO A 28 2.90 7.71 11.23
C PRO A 28 4.03 6.74 10.93
N ASP A 29 4.80 6.36 11.94
CA ASP A 29 5.94 5.46 11.76
C ASP A 29 5.46 4.07 11.33
N VAL A 30 4.41 3.55 11.95
CA VAL A 30 3.84 2.24 11.60
C VAL A 30 3.30 2.24 10.16
N ILE A 31 2.59 3.30 9.76
CA ILE A 31 1.99 3.41 8.43
C ILE A 31 3.08 3.57 7.37
N HIS A 32 4.04 4.46 7.58
CA HIS A 32 5.12 4.72 6.63
C HIS A 32 6.08 3.53 6.49
N ASP A 33 6.39 2.82 7.58
CA ASP A 33 7.23 1.61 7.53
C ASP A 33 6.54 0.52 6.68
N TYR A 34 5.23 0.32 6.86
CA TYR A 34 4.48 -0.65 6.05
C TYR A 34 4.43 -0.27 4.57
N ILE A 35 4.15 1.00 4.25
CA ILE A 35 4.17 1.49 2.86
C ILE A 35 5.57 1.32 2.28
N HIS A 36 6.61 1.73 3.01
CA HIS A 36 8.01 1.63 2.56
C HIS A 36 8.37 0.20 2.17
N TRP A 37 8.17 -0.77 3.07
CA TRP A 37 8.51 -2.15 2.77
C TRP A 37 7.64 -2.76 1.68
N GLY A 38 6.38 -2.34 1.56
CA GLY A 38 5.53 -2.73 0.44
C GLY A 38 6.06 -2.27 -0.90
N MET A 39 6.53 -1.02 -1.00
CA MET A 39 7.10 -0.48 -2.23
C MET A 39 8.45 -1.13 -2.57
N VAL A 40 9.31 -1.37 -1.57
CA VAL A 40 10.60 -2.07 -1.76
C VAL A 40 10.39 -3.51 -2.22
N LEU A 41 9.40 -4.19 -1.64
CA LEU A 41 9.09 -5.56 -2.03
C LEU A 41 8.48 -5.61 -3.44
N SER A 42 7.56 -4.71 -3.77
CA SER A 42 6.98 -4.67 -5.13
C SER A 42 8.01 -4.32 -6.20
N SER A 43 8.93 -3.37 -5.93
CA SER A 43 9.98 -2.99 -6.89
C SER A 43 10.98 -4.11 -7.16
N SER A 44 11.08 -5.10 -6.27
CA SER A 44 11.90 -6.29 -6.51
C SER A 44 11.35 -7.18 -7.62
N TYR A 45 10.09 -6.96 -8.04
CA TYR A 45 9.34 -7.74 -9.02
C TYR A 45 8.88 -6.94 -10.24
N GLU A 46 9.27 -5.65 -10.32
CA GLU A 46 8.84 -4.79 -11.43
C GLU A 46 9.51 -5.18 -12.75
N HIS A 47 9.05 -4.56 -13.85
CA HIS A 47 9.62 -4.80 -15.16
C HIS A 47 11.13 -4.53 -15.16
N GLU A 48 11.90 -5.40 -15.82
CA GLU A 48 13.38 -5.35 -15.88
C GLU A 48 14.09 -5.68 -14.55
N ALA A 49 13.38 -6.09 -13.49
CA ALA A 49 13.99 -6.57 -12.26
C ALA A 49 14.59 -7.97 -12.42
N GLU A 50 15.62 -8.29 -11.63
CA GLU A 50 16.30 -9.60 -11.63
C GLU A 50 15.32 -10.77 -11.37
N ASP A 51 14.35 -10.56 -10.47
CA ASP A 51 13.31 -11.52 -10.13
C ASP A 51 11.95 -11.11 -10.74
N GLU A 52 11.90 -10.50 -11.94
CA GLU A 52 10.66 -9.96 -12.56
C GLU A 52 9.47 -10.91 -12.38
N ASN A 53 8.42 -10.39 -11.75
CA ASN A 53 7.15 -11.08 -11.57
C ASN A 53 6.03 -10.06 -11.40
N LEU A 54 5.45 -9.65 -12.53
CA LEU A 54 4.46 -8.58 -12.58
C LEU A 54 3.23 -8.88 -11.69
N LEU A 55 2.86 -10.16 -11.53
CA LEU A 55 1.77 -10.57 -10.63
C LEU A 55 2.12 -10.31 -9.16
N LEU A 56 3.34 -10.59 -8.72
CA LEU A 56 3.79 -10.29 -7.35
C LEU A 56 3.95 -8.78 -7.14
N CYS A 57 4.43 -8.05 -8.15
CA CYS A 57 4.47 -6.58 -8.11
C CYS A 57 3.06 -6.01 -7.85
N GLU A 58 2.07 -6.41 -8.66
CA GLU A 58 0.67 -5.99 -8.48
C GLU A 58 0.11 -6.42 -7.13
N LEU A 59 0.37 -7.66 -6.71
CA LEU A 59 -0.14 -8.21 -5.46
C LEU A 59 0.25 -7.33 -4.27
N PHE A 60 1.55 -7.02 -4.12
CA PHE A 60 2.03 -6.23 -2.98
C PHE A 60 1.57 -4.77 -3.05
N LEU A 61 1.55 -4.18 -4.25
CA LEU A 61 1.03 -2.82 -4.42
C LEU A 61 -0.45 -2.72 -4.04
N ARG A 62 -1.28 -3.66 -4.54
CA ARG A 62 -2.72 -3.70 -4.22
C ARG A 62 -2.93 -3.99 -2.74
N GLN A 63 -2.18 -4.91 -2.14
CA GLN A 63 -2.31 -5.26 -0.73
C GLN A 63 -2.11 -4.03 0.17
N VAL A 64 -1.04 -3.26 -0.04
CA VAL A 64 -0.82 -2.02 0.74
C VAL A 64 -1.94 -1.03 0.49
N TYR A 65 -2.31 -0.80 -0.77
CA TYR A 65 -3.37 0.13 -1.12
C TYR A 65 -4.71 -0.20 -0.43
N PHE A 66 -5.17 -1.45 -0.53
CA PHE A 66 -6.45 -1.85 0.06
C PHE A 66 -6.43 -1.85 1.58
N HIS A 67 -5.33 -2.26 2.22
CA HIS A 67 -5.21 -2.15 3.68
C HIS A 67 -5.28 -0.70 4.16
N LEU A 68 -4.73 0.26 3.40
CA LEU A 68 -4.91 1.69 3.72
C LEU A 68 -6.37 2.12 3.57
N LEU A 69 -7.05 1.72 2.50
CA LEU A 69 -8.47 2.05 2.29
C LEU A 69 -9.34 1.51 3.43
N GLU A 70 -9.16 0.24 3.79
CA GLU A 70 -9.86 -0.40 4.90
C GLU A 70 -9.59 0.35 6.22
N ALA A 71 -8.32 0.67 6.51
CA ALA A 71 -7.97 1.39 7.71
C ALA A 71 -8.55 2.82 7.77
N ILE A 72 -8.72 3.49 6.63
CA ILE A 72 -9.36 4.82 6.56
C ILE A 72 -10.85 4.72 6.94
N GLN A 73 -11.51 3.64 6.56
CA GLN A 73 -12.94 3.42 6.82
C GLN A 73 -13.22 2.81 8.20
N ASP A 74 -12.24 2.15 8.81
CA ASP A 74 -12.39 1.44 10.08
C ASP A 74 -12.65 2.42 11.25
N PRO A 75 -13.84 2.39 11.87
CA PRO A 75 -14.16 3.28 13.00
C PRO A 75 -13.43 2.89 14.29
N THR A 76 -12.85 1.70 14.37
CA THR A 76 -12.05 1.25 15.53
C THR A 76 -10.63 1.83 15.53
N ARG A 77 -10.18 2.36 14.39
CA ARG A 77 -8.90 3.07 14.26
C ARG A 77 -9.01 4.49 14.79
N THR A 78 -7.91 4.98 15.36
CA THR A 78 -7.85 6.36 15.85
C THR A 78 -8.01 7.35 14.68
N ARG A 79 -8.56 8.53 14.95
CA ARG A 79 -8.70 9.59 13.95
C ARG A 79 -7.36 9.94 13.29
N THR A 80 -6.28 9.96 14.09
CA THR A 80 -4.90 10.18 13.60
C THR A 80 -4.48 9.09 12.63
N PHE A 81 -4.67 7.81 12.98
CA PHE A 81 -4.32 6.69 12.11
C PHE A 81 -5.04 6.79 10.76
N ARG A 82 -6.35 7.01 10.79
CA ARG A 82 -7.18 7.16 9.58
C ARG A 82 -6.72 8.32 8.71
N ARG A 83 -6.39 9.46 9.32
CA ARG A 83 -5.92 10.65 8.58
C ARG A 83 -4.56 10.42 7.94
N VAL A 84 -3.62 9.80 8.66
CA VAL A 84 -2.30 9.50 8.12
C VAL A 84 -2.43 8.49 6.97
N CYS A 85 -3.23 7.43 7.12
CA CYS A 85 -3.49 6.52 6.00
C CYS A 85 -4.04 7.25 4.78
N LEU A 86 -4.98 8.19 4.97
CA LEU A 86 -5.53 8.99 3.89
C LEU A 86 -4.48 9.88 3.21
N ASP A 87 -3.62 10.55 3.98
CA ASP A 87 -2.57 11.41 3.43
C ASP A 87 -1.48 10.57 2.71
N SER A 88 -1.18 9.36 3.19
CA SER A 88 -0.14 8.48 2.63
C SER A 88 -0.61 7.57 1.48
N VAL A 89 -1.91 7.41 1.24
CA VAL A 89 -2.47 6.49 0.22
C VAL A 89 -2.04 6.83 -1.22
N HIS A 90 -1.63 8.07 -1.47
CA HIS A 90 -1.17 8.52 -2.78
C HIS A 90 0.10 7.80 -3.26
N THR A 91 0.96 7.35 -2.34
CA THR A 91 2.19 6.62 -2.68
C THR A 91 1.90 5.28 -3.37
N PRO A 92 1.18 4.32 -2.77
CA PRO A 92 0.85 3.08 -3.45
C PRO A 92 -0.06 3.30 -4.67
N LEU A 93 -0.95 4.28 -4.64
CA LEU A 93 -1.79 4.62 -5.79
C LEU A 93 -0.96 5.10 -7.00
N PHE A 94 0.07 5.91 -6.77
CA PHE A 94 0.99 6.35 -7.83
C PHE A 94 1.80 5.17 -8.40
N CYS A 95 2.30 4.28 -7.55
CA CYS A 95 2.98 3.07 -8.00
C CYS A 95 2.06 2.14 -8.82
N LEU A 96 0.80 1.98 -8.42
CA LEU A 96 -0.22 1.25 -9.18
C LEU A 96 -0.52 1.92 -10.52
N LYS A 97 -0.54 3.25 -10.59
CA LYS A 97 -0.64 3.97 -11.87
C LYS A 97 0.50 3.60 -12.79
N ARG A 98 1.74 3.68 -12.31
CA ARG A 98 2.94 3.36 -13.09
C ARG A 98 2.91 1.91 -13.58
N TYR A 99 2.51 0.98 -12.72
CA TYR A 99 2.35 -0.44 -13.06
C TYR A 99 1.31 -0.63 -14.16
N TYR A 100 0.08 -0.15 -13.96
CA TYR A 100 -1.01 -0.43 -14.90
C TYR A 100 -0.80 0.18 -16.29
N TYR A 101 -0.15 1.34 -16.38
CA TYR A 101 0.09 2.00 -17.67
C TYR A 101 1.01 1.21 -18.62
N GLN A 102 1.62 0.13 -18.14
CA GLN A 102 2.41 -0.80 -18.96
C GLN A 102 1.55 -1.81 -19.74
N PHE A 103 0.25 -1.91 -19.45
CA PHE A 103 -0.65 -2.92 -20.02
C PHE A 103 -1.80 -2.29 -20.79
N GLU A 104 -2.34 -3.05 -21.76
CA GLU A 104 -3.57 -2.69 -22.46
C GLU A 104 -4.73 -2.56 -21.46
N HIS A 105 -5.53 -1.49 -21.59
CA HIS A 105 -6.63 -1.14 -20.66
C HIS A 105 -6.21 -0.92 -19.20
N GLY A 106 -4.94 -0.67 -18.93
CA GLY A 106 -4.45 -0.39 -17.57
C GLY A 106 -5.01 0.91 -16.98
N ASP A 107 -5.32 1.89 -17.82
CA ASP A 107 -6.02 3.12 -17.44
C ASP A 107 -7.38 2.83 -16.79
N VAL A 108 -8.15 1.88 -17.35
CA VAL A 108 -9.45 1.46 -16.79
C VAL A 108 -9.27 0.88 -15.38
N LYS A 109 -8.28 0.00 -15.19
CA LYS A 109 -7.97 -0.57 -13.86
C LYS A 109 -7.57 0.52 -12.86
N PHE A 110 -6.74 1.47 -13.29
CA PHE A 110 -6.33 2.58 -12.45
C PHE A 110 -7.49 3.51 -12.07
N LEU A 111 -8.38 3.83 -13.02
CA LEU A 111 -9.57 4.65 -12.77
C LEU A 111 -10.51 4.03 -11.74
N GLN A 112 -10.66 2.69 -11.76
CA GLN A 112 -11.43 1.96 -10.75
C GLN A 112 -10.87 2.16 -9.35
N LEU A 113 -9.53 2.05 -9.19
CA LEU A 113 -8.89 2.30 -7.90
C LEU A 113 -9.10 3.74 -7.43
N GLN A 114 -8.90 4.72 -8.31
CA GLN A 114 -9.15 6.13 -7.96
C GLN A 114 -10.61 6.38 -7.56
N GLN A 115 -11.56 5.71 -8.21
CA GLN A 115 -12.98 5.82 -7.86
C GLN A 115 -13.24 5.29 -6.45
N GLN A 116 -12.62 4.17 -6.06
CA GLN A 116 -12.74 3.63 -4.69
C GLN A 116 -12.22 4.62 -3.65
N LEU A 117 -11.06 5.24 -3.87
CA LEU A 117 -10.53 6.25 -2.95
C LEU A 117 -11.46 7.48 -2.84
N ARG A 118 -12.01 7.94 -3.96
CA ARG A 118 -12.96 9.08 -3.95
C ARG A 118 -14.21 8.77 -3.12
N LEU A 119 -14.78 7.57 -3.25
CA LEU A 119 -15.96 7.16 -2.47
C LEU A 119 -15.69 7.18 -0.96
N ILE A 120 -14.48 6.77 -0.56
CA ILE A 120 -14.04 6.78 0.83
C ILE A 120 -13.87 8.22 1.34
N GLN A 121 -13.24 9.08 0.55
CA GLN A 121 -13.07 10.50 0.89
C GLN A 121 -14.41 11.20 1.09
N THR A 122 -15.38 10.98 0.20
CA THR A 122 -16.74 11.56 0.34
C THR A 122 -17.52 11.04 1.54
N SER A 123 -17.12 9.91 2.13
CA SER A 123 -17.78 9.35 3.33
C SER A 123 -17.19 9.89 4.64
N LEU A 124 -16.08 10.62 4.58
CA LEU A 124 -15.40 11.21 5.74
C LEU A 124 -15.77 12.68 5.98
N ASP A 125 -16.30 13.33 4.94
CA ASP A 125 -16.83 14.70 4.96
C ASP A 125 -18.29 14.71 5.47
#